data_AF-A0A1Y4GMY0-F1
#
_entry.id   AF-A0A1Y4GMY0-F1
#
_cell.length_a   1.000
_cell.length_b   1.000
_cell.length_c   1.000
_cell.angle_alpha   90.00
_cell.angle_beta   90.00
_cell.angle_gamma   90.00
#
_symmetry.space_group_name_H-M   'P 1'
#
loop_
_entity.id
_entity.type
_entity.pdbx_description
1 polymer ?
#
loop_
_entity_poly.entity_id
_entity_poly.type
_entity_poly.pdbx_seq_one_letter_code
_entity_poly.pdbx_strand_id
1 'polypeptide(L)'
;MAKNNRPTIDNPLASMGLDDIVRGITASGNDTEAGAENANETPETPKKTGKPRRGGKKAFEENLARYTRINEQGIAIWLPKEVKKKLELIRVNASRNIPLRSLAAAIIMTYIEENEDRLNEL
;
A
#
# COMPACT_ATOMS: atom_id res chain seq x y z
N MET A 1 46.21 33.40 -30.87
CA MET A 1 45.40 32.21 -30.49
C MET A 1 44.89 32.41 -29.08
N ALA A 2 43.60 32.67 -28.89
CA ALA A 2 43.02 32.90 -27.56
C ALA A 2 42.75 31.54 -26.89
N LYS A 3 43.31 31.34 -25.69
CA LYS A 3 43.06 30.14 -24.88
C LYS A 3 41.76 30.35 -24.11
N ASN A 4 40.75 29.52 -24.39
CA ASN A 4 39.48 29.52 -23.68
C ASN A 4 39.69 28.95 -22.27
N ASN A 5 39.81 29.83 -21.28
CA ASN A 5 39.78 29.44 -19.87
C ASN A 5 38.35 29.01 -19.51
N ARG A 6 38.11 27.70 -19.40
CA ARG A 6 36.87 27.18 -18.81
C ARG A 6 36.88 27.49 -17.31
N PRO A 7 35.78 27.99 -16.72
CA PRO A 7 35.70 28.14 -15.27
C PRO A 7 35.74 26.75 -14.61
N THR A 8 36.58 26.59 -13.60
CA THR A 8 36.58 25.44 -12.69
C THR A 8 35.33 25.55 -11.83
N ILE A 9 34.28 24.84 -12.20
CA ILE A 9 33.07 24.72 -11.38
C ILE A 9 33.32 23.54 -10.44
N ASP A 10 33.56 23.83 -9.16
CA ASP A 10 33.62 22.80 -8.13
C ASP A 10 32.24 22.15 -8.02
N ASN A 11 32.16 20.84 -8.27
CA ASN A 11 30.92 20.09 -8.14
C ASN A 11 30.55 19.99 -6.65
N PRO A 12 29.47 20.65 -6.18
CA PRO A 12 29.10 20.63 -4.76
C PRO A 12 28.75 19.21 -4.27
N LEU A 13 28.40 18.30 -5.19
CA LEU A 13 28.05 16.92 -4.89
C LEU A 13 29.27 15.98 -4.81
N ALA A 14 30.48 16.44 -5.18
CA ALA A 14 31.69 15.63 -5.06
C ALA A 14 32.03 15.28 -3.59
N SER A 15 31.49 16.04 -2.63
CA SER A 15 31.62 15.79 -1.19
C SER A 15 30.54 14.85 -0.62
N MET A 16 29.52 14.46 -1.40
CA MET A 16 28.38 13.66 -0.91
C MET A 16 28.66 12.15 -0.77
N GLY A 17 29.91 11.70 -0.94
CA GLY A 17 30.30 10.31 -0.65
C GLY A 17 29.59 9.26 -1.50
N LEU A 18 29.18 9.61 -2.73
CA LEU A 18 28.49 8.69 -3.64
C LEU A 18 29.34 7.44 -3.95
N ASP A 19 30.66 7.62 -3.99
CA ASP A 19 31.63 6.56 -4.24
C ASP A 19 31.64 5.48 -3.14
N ASP A 20 31.33 5.85 -1.89
CA ASP A 20 31.22 4.90 -0.77
C ASP A 20 29.96 4.03 -0.88
N ILE A 21 28.86 4.59 -1.38
CA ILE A 21 27.61 3.86 -1.61
C ILE A 21 27.79 2.82 -2.73
N VAL A 22 28.44 3.21 -3.83
CA VAL A 22 28.71 2.30 -4.95
C VAL A 22 29.64 1.16 -4.53
N ARG A 23 30.66 1.44 -3.70
CA ARG A 23 31.57 0.41 -3.18
C ARG A 23 30.85 -0.59 -2.26
N GLY A 24 29.86 -0.15 -1.48
CA GLY A 24 29.06 -1.04 -0.61
C GLY A 24 28.20 -2.03 -1.40
N ILE A 25 27.68 -1.63 -2.57
CA ILE A 25 26.84 -2.49 -3.41
C ILE A 25 27.69 -3.51 -4.17
N THR A 26 28.87 -3.12 -4.65
CA THR A 26 29.75 -4.01 -5.43
C THR A 26 30.58 -4.97 -4.57
N ALA A 27 30.67 -4.75 -3.26
CA ALA A 27 31.38 -5.62 -2.32
C ALA A 27 30.51 -6.72 -1.67
N SER A 28 29.18 -6.69 -1.83
CA SER A 28 28.29 -7.74 -1.31
C SER A 28 28.32 -8.99 -2.20
N GLY A 29 29.48 -9.65 -2.25
CA GLY A 29 29.66 -10.97 -2.81
C GLY A 29 29.53 -12.04 -1.71
N ASN A 30 28.53 -12.91 -1.88
CA ASN A 30 28.42 -14.29 -1.38
C ASN A 30 28.70 -14.58 0.12
N ASP A 31 27.62 -14.62 0.91
CA ASP A 31 27.53 -15.51 2.08
C ASP A 31 26.29 -16.40 1.92
N THR A 32 26.50 -17.65 1.52
CA THR A 32 25.47 -18.70 1.49
C THR A 32 25.96 -19.89 2.30
N GLU A 33 25.85 -19.81 3.63
CA GLU A 33 25.94 -21.00 4.49
C GLU A 33 25.05 -20.82 5.73
N ALA A 34 23.97 -21.60 5.80
CA ALA A 34 23.46 -22.11 7.07
C ALA A 34 22.64 -23.40 6.81
N GLY A 35 23.25 -24.54 7.12
CA GLY A 35 22.61 -25.85 7.11
C GLY A 35 21.78 -26.12 8.37
N ALA A 36 20.67 -26.83 8.16
CA ALA A 36 20.18 -28.02 8.86
C ALA A 36 20.08 -28.03 10.42
N GLU A 37 18.85 -28.18 10.94
CA GLU A 37 18.29 -29.41 11.59
C GLU A 37 17.27 -29.14 12.73
N ASN A 38 16.08 -29.72 12.54
CA ASN A 38 15.18 -30.40 13.50
C ASN A 38 14.81 -29.77 14.87
N ALA A 39 13.50 -29.54 15.10
CA ALA A 39 12.68 -30.32 16.05
C ALA A 39 11.25 -29.75 16.24
N ASN A 40 10.31 -30.68 16.34
CA ASN A 40 8.89 -30.55 16.72
C ASN A 40 8.54 -29.39 17.66
N GLU A 41 7.59 -28.56 17.26
CA GLU A 41 6.49 -28.11 18.14
C GLU A 41 5.21 -28.01 17.33
N THR A 42 4.20 -28.76 17.75
CA THR A 42 2.81 -28.55 17.33
C THR A 42 2.23 -27.48 18.24
N PRO A 43 1.65 -26.41 17.70
CA PRO A 43 0.51 -25.80 18.37
C PRO A 43 -0.68 -25.78 17.42
N GLU A 44 -1.68 -26.52 17.87
CA GLU A 44 -3.12 -26.34 17.68
C GLU A 44 -3.60 -25.37 16.59
N THR A 45 -4.33 -25.99 15.66
CA THR A 45 -5.34 -25.41 14.76
C THR A 45 -5.90 -24.03 15.14
N PRO A 46 -5.89 -23.06 14.21
CA PRO A 46 -6.95 -22.05 14.17
C PRO A 46 -8.11 -22.59 13.32
N LYS A 47 -9.21 -22.93 14.00
CA LYS A 47 -10.51 -23.18 13.35
C LYS A 47 -10.94 -21.91 12.58
N LYS A 48 -10.95 -22.03 11.25
CA LYS A 48 -11.81 -21.37 10.26
C LYS A 48 -12.57 -20.10 10.70
N THR A 49 -12.25 -18.98 10.05
CA THR A 49 -13.28 -18.12 9.45
C THR A 49 -12.85 -17.74 8.04
N GLY A 50 -13.53 -18.34 7.06
CA GLY A 50 -13.67 -17.84 5.69
C GLY A 50 -12.40 -17.70 4.86
N LYS A 51 -12.24 -18.57 3.85
CA LYS A 51 -11.60 -18.16 2.59
C LYS A 51 -12.14 -16.76 2.23
N PRO A 52 -11.32 -15.81 1.73
CA PRO A 52 -11.87 -14.58 1.18
C PRO A 52 -12.90 -15.01 0.14
N ARG A 53 -14.19 -14.78 0.45
CA ARG A 53 -15.27 -15.18 -0.44
C ARG A 53 -14.97 -14.45 -1.73
N ARG A 54 -14.70 -15.19 -2.80
CA ARG A 54 -14.39 -14.67 -4.14
C ARG A 54 -15.44 -13.63 -4.62
N GLY A 55 -16.61 -13.58 -3.98
CA GLY A 55 -17.65 -12.56 -4.15
C GLY A 55 -17.35 -11.17 -3.57
N GLY A 56 -16.60 -11.03 -2.47
CA GLY A 56 -16.37 -9.74 -1.81
C GLY A 56 -15.61 -8.75 -2.69
N LYS A 57 -14.61 -9.24 -3.43
CA LYS A 57 -13.89 -8.43 -4.43
C LYS A 57 -14.82 -7.96 -5.57
N LYS A 58 -15.76 -8.81 -6.00
CA LYS A 58 -16.69 -8.48 -7.08
C LYS A 58 -17.73 -7.44 -6.61
N ALA A 59 -18.28 -7.62 -5.41
CA ALA A 59 -19.19 -6.66 -4.78
C ALA A 59 -18.52 -5.30 -4.60
N PHE A 60 -17.26 -5.30 -4.16
CA PHE A 60 -16.46 -4.07 -4.04
C PHE A 60 -16.28 -3.35 -5.37
N GLU A 61 -15.89 -4.05 -6.44
CA GLU A 61 -15.72 -3.46 -7.78
C GLU A 61 -17.04 -2.89 -8.32
N GLU A 62 -18.16 -3.57 -8.08
CA GLU A 62 -19.50 -3.12 -8.45
C GLU A 62 -19.91 -1.86 -7.67
N ASN A 63 -19.75 -1.87 -6.34
CA ASN A 63 -20.03 -0.72 -5.50
C ASN A 63 -19.14 0.47 -5.85
N LEU A 64 -17.86 0.24 -6.17
CA LEU A 64 -16.96 1.28 -6.63
C LEU A 64 -17.46 1.92 -7.93
N ALA A 65 -17.94 1.13 -8.89
CA ALA A 65 -18.51 1.66 -10.13
C ALA A 65 -19.80 2.47 -9.88
N ARG A 66 -20.65 2.02 -8.95
CA ARG A 66 -21.86 2.73 -8.54
C ARG A 66 -21.54 4.09 -7.91
N TYR A 67 -20.64 4.12 -6.92
CA TYR A 67 -20.30 5.34 -6.17
C TYR A 67 -19.31 6.28 -6.88
N THR A 68 -18.65 5.85 -7.95
CA THR A 68 -17.82 6.74 -8.78
C THR A 68 -18.68 7.59 -9.74
N ARG A 69 -19.87 7.11 -10.11
CA ARG A 69 -20.79 7.83 -11.01
C ARG A 69 -21.67 8.87 -10.30
N ILE A 70 -21.72 8.85 -8.97
CA ILE A 70 -22.58 9.73 -8.18
C ILE A 70 -21.81 11.01 -7.83
N ASN A 71 -22.30 12.14 -8.35
CA ASN A 71 -21.73 13.48 -8.11
C ASN A 71 -22.43 14.25 -6.99
N GLU A 72 -23.51 13.73 -6.41
CA GLU A 72 -24.25 14.39 -5.34
C GLU A 72 -23.37 14.58 -4.11
N GLN A 73 -23.34 15.77 -3.49
CA GLN A 73 -22.62 15.99 -2.23
C GLN A 73 -23.39 15.35 -1.06
N GLY A 74 -22.72 14.48 -0.32
CA GLY A 74 -23.30 13.76 0.83
C GLY A 74 -23.03 14.48 2.15
N ILE A 75 -23.41 13.84 3.25
CA ILE A 75 -23.19 14.35 4.62
C ILE A 75 -21.72 14.18 5.02
N ALA A 76 -21.16 15.17 5.72
CA ALA A 76 -19.80 15.09 6.24
C ALA A 76 -19.73 14.15 7.46
N ILE A 77 -18.77 13.22 7.46
CA ILE A 77 -18.50 12.28 8.56
C ILE A 77 -17.09 12.56 9.10
N TRP A 78 -16.94 12.59 10.42
CA TRP A 78 -15.64 12.73 11.05
C TRP A 78 -14.88 11.39 11.00
N LEU A 79 -13.71 11.39 10.34
CA LEU A 79 -12.83 10.22 10.27
C LEU A 79 -11.54 10.46 11.04
N PRO A 80 -11.05 9.48 11.81
CA PRO A 80 -9.70 9.53 12.40
C PRO A 80 -8.61 9.67 11.33
N LYS A 81 -7.50 10.31 11.72
CA LYS A 81 -6.37 10.60 10.80
C LYS A 81 -5.76 9.31 10.24
N GLU A 82 -5.74 8.26 11.04
CA GLU A 82 -5.20 6.94 10.72
C GLU A 82 -6.02 6.29 9.59
N VAL A 83 -7.35 6.41 9.65
CA VAL A 83 -8.25 5.87 8.64
C VAL A 83 -8.09 6.63 7.33
N LYS A 84 -8.02 7.96 7.38
CA LYS A 84 -7.77 8.79 6.21
C LYS A 84 -6.46 8.41 5.50
N LYS A 85 -5.36 8.27 6.25
CA LYS A 85 -4.05 7.87 5.70
C LYS A 85 -4.10 6.51 5.01
N LYS A 86 -4.80 5.53 5.58
CA LYS A 86 -4.97 4.20 4.96
C LYS A 86 -5.74 4.28 3.64
N LEU A 87 -6.81 5.07 3.60
CA LEU A 87 -7.58 5.28 2.37
C LEU A 87 -6.75 5.98 1.28
N GLU A 88 -5.92 6.95 1.65
CA GLU A 88 -4.99 7.61 0.73
C GLU A 88 -3.95 6.64 0.18
N LEU A 89 -3.37 5.77 1.02
CA LEU A 89 -2.41 4.76 0.57
C LEU A 89 -3.03 3.78 -0.44
N ILE A 90 -4.25 3.32 -0.18
CA ILE A 90 -5.00 2.45 -1.11
C ILE A 90 -5.21 3.17 -2.45
N ARG A 91 -5.56 4.47 -2.42
CA ARG A 91 -5.74 5.29 -3.62
C ARG A 91 -4.45 5.44 -4.41
N VAL A 92 -3.32 5.69 -3.76
CA VAL A 92 -2.00 5.85 -4.43
C VAL A 92 -1.55 4.55 -5.08
N ASN A 93 -1.84 3.40 -4.45
CA ASN A 93 -1.49 2.09 -5.00
C ASN A 93 -2.45 1.61 -6.10
N ALA A 94 -3.60 2.25 -6.27
CA ALA A 94 -4.56 1.88 -7.28
C ALA A 94 -4.09 2.32 -8.67
N SER A 95 -4.29 1.47 -9.68
CA SER A 95 -3.93 1.78 -11.07
C SER A 95 -4.78 2.91 -11.69
N ARG A 96 -5.84 3.36 -11.00
CA ARG A 96 -6.79 4.36 -11.47
C ARG A 96 -6.96 5.44 -10.42
N ASN A 97 -7.13 6.68 -10.85
CA ASN A 97 -7.45 7.78 -9.95
C ASN A 97 -8.89 7.64 -9.44
N ILE A 98 -9.05 7.16 -8.21
CA ILE A 98 -10.34 6.96 -7.56
C ILE A 98 -10.57 8.09 -6.54
N PRO A 99 -11.73 8.77 -6.54
CA PRO A 99 -12.06 9.71 -5.49
C PRO A 99 -12.13 9.01 -4.11
N LEU A 100 -11.52 9.62 -3.08
CA LEU A 100 -11.53 9.09 -1.70
C LEU A 100 -12.94 8.80 -1.20
N ARG A 101 -13.90 9.64 -1.58
CA ARG A 101 -15.30 9.48 -1.22
C ARG A 101 -15.91 8.22 -1.80
N SER A 102 -15.72 7.98 -3.10
CA SER A 102 -16.25 6.79 -3.77
C SER A 102 -15.60 5.52 -3.23
N LEU A 103 -14.29 5.59 -2.93
CA LEU A 103 -13.57 4.50 -2.28
C LEU A 103 -14.15 4.18 -0.89
N ALA A 104 -14.32 5.18 -0.04
CA ALA A 104 -14.88 5.01 1.29
C ALA A 104 -16.31 4.44 1.25
N ALA A 105 -17.16 4.98 0.37
CA ALA A 105 -18.53 4.50 0.20
C ALA A 105 -18.58 3.03 -0.25
N ALA A 106 -17.73 2.65 -1.22
CA ALA A 106 -17.66 1.27 -1.68
C ALA A 106 -17.21 0.31 -0.57
N ILE A 107 -16.19 0.67 0.21
CA ILE A 107 -15.71 -0.16 1.33
C ILE A 107 -16.81 -0.32 2.38
N ILE A 108 -17.47 0.78 2.77
CA ILE A 108 -18.52 0.76 3.80
C ILE A 108 -19.69 -0.11 3.35
N MET A 109 -20.19 0.09 2.13
CA MET A 109 -21.32 -0.69 1.63
C MET A 109 -20.99 -2.16 1.48
N THR A 110 -19.82 -2.50 0.94
CA THR A 110 -19.40 -3.91 0.87
C THR A 110 -19.29 -4.52 2.26
N TYR A 111 -18.79 -3.79 3.26
CA TYR A 111 -18.73 -4.31 4.62
C TYR A 111 -20.12 -4.51 5.24
N ILE A 112 -21.06 -3.59 5.00
CA ILE A 112 -22.45 -3.70 5.45
C ILE A 112 -23.10 -4.91 4.80
N GLU A 113 -23.08 -5.01 3.47
CA GLU A 113 -23.67 -6.12 2.69
C GLU A 113 -23.10 -7.49 3.12
N GLU A 114 -21.81 -7.57 3.47
CA GLU A 114 -21.19 -8.81 3.91
C GLU A 114 -21.54 -9.21 5.35
N ASN A 115 -22.01 -8.27 6.18
CA ASN A 115 -22.19 -8.46 7.61
C ASN A 115 -23.57 -8.00 8.12
N GLU A 116 -24.57 -7.83 7.26
CA GLU A 116 -25.90 -7.28 7.61
C GLU A 116 -26.49 -7.93 8.85
N ASP A 117 -26.52 -9.27 8.89
CA ASP A 117 -27.08 -10.03 10.03
C ASP A 117 -26.39 -9.67 11.35
N ARG A 118 -25.05 -9.56 11.33
CA ARG A 118 -24.25 -9.27 12.53
C ARG A 118 -24.37 -7.81 12.97
N LEU A 119 -24.62 -6.91 12.02
CA LEU A 119 -24.81 -5.49 12.29
C LEU A 119 -26.19 -5.20 12.87
N ASN A 120 -27.21 -5.97 12.47
CA ASN A 120 -28.57 -5.84 13.00
C ASN A 120 -28.68 -6.32 14.47
N GLU A 121 -27.70 -7.07 14.95
CA GLU A 121 -27.63 -7.59 16.33
C GLU A 121 -26.84 -6.67 17.28
N LEU A 122 -26.26 -5.57 16.81
CA LEU A 122 -25.53 -4.57 17.60
C LEU A 122 -26.47 -3.54 18.26
#